data_AF-A0A6A4SCC2-F1
#
_entry.id   AF-A0A6A4SCC2-F1
#
_cell.length_a   1.000
_cell.length_b   1.000
_cell.length_c   1.000
_cell.angle_alpha   90.00
_cell.angle_beta   90.00
_cell.angle_gamma   90.00
#
_symmetry.space_group_name_H-M   'P 1'
#
loop_
_entity.id
_entity.type
_entity.pdbx_description
1 polymer ?
#
loop_
_entity_poly.entity_id
_entity_poly.type
_entity_poly.pdbx_seq_one_letter_code
_entity_poly.pdbx_strand_id
1 'polypeptide(L)'
;METWRRGDMRTWRREDVETWRRGDVETWRHGDMETWRRGDMETWRHGDVETWRHGDVETWRHGDVETWRRGDVETWRRETWRHETWRHEDVETWRHGDVETWRRGDVETWRRGDVETWRRGDVETWRRGDVETWRRGDVETWRRGDVETWRRGDVETWRRGDVETWRRGDVETWRRGDVETWRRGDVETWRRGDVETWRRGDVETWRRGDVETWRRGDVETWRRGDVETWRRGDVETWRRGDVETWRRGDVETWRRGDVETWRRGDVETWRRGDVETWRRGDVETWRRGDVETWRRGDVETWRRGDVETWRRGDVETWRRGDVETWRRGDVETWRRGDVETWRRGDVETWRRGDVRTWRRGDTETWRRGDMETWRRGDVEPGQ
;
A
#
# COMPACT_ATOMS: atom_id res chain seq x y z
N MET A 1 -28.52 -46.55 -18.21
CA MET A 1 -27.72 -46.32 -17.01
C MET A 1 -28.36 -47.08 -15.86
N GLU A 2 -27.54 -47.62 -14.95
CA GLU A 2 -28.02 -48.41 -13.82
C GLU A 2 -27.79 -47.69 -12.49
N THR A 3 -28.66 -47.94 -11.51
CA THR A 3 -28.50 -47.43 -10.14
C THR A 3 -27.79 -48.49 -9.29
N TRP A 4 -26.57 -48.20 -8.86
CA TRP A 4 -25.85 -49.11 -7.98
C TRP A 4 -26.10 -48.78 -6.51
N ARG A 5 -26.62 -49.76 -5.77
CA ARG A 5 -27.22 -49.51 -4.45
C ARG A 5 -26.26 -49.74 -3.28
N ARG A 6 -25.39 -50.76 -3.33
CA ARG A 6 -24.43 -51.09 -2.25
C ARG A 6 -23.37 -52.13 -2.63
N GLY A 7 -22.14 -51.94 -2.16
CA GLY A 7 -21.03 -52.91 -2.15
C GLY A 7 -19.68 -52.20 -2.33
N ASP A 8 -18.56 -52.89 -2.30
CA ASP A 8 -17.25 -52.27 -2.59
C ASP A 8 -16.69 -52.85 -3.88
N MET A 9 -15.97 -52.05 -4.66
CA MET A 9 -15.46 -52.50 -5.96
C MET A 9 -14.03 -52.06 -6.22
N ARG A 10 -13.17 -53.03 -6.53
CA ARG A 10 -11.76 -52.76 -6.85
C ARG A 10 -11.55 -52.02 -8.17
N THR A 11 -12.34 -52.31 -9.20
CA THR A 11 -12.22 -51.59 -10.46
C THR A 11 -13.52 -51.57 -11.23
N TRP A 12 -14.01 -50.37 -11.55
CA TRP A 12 -15.12 -50.17 -12.51
C TRP A 12 -14.57 -49.82 -13.89
N ARG A 13 -15.16 -50.36 -14.97
CA ARG A 13 -14.74 -50.07 -16.36
C ARG A 13 -15.92 -49.98 -17.34
N ARG A 14 -15.94 -48.91 -18.14
CA ARG A 14 -16.64 -48.75 -19.45
C ARG A 14 -18.18 -48.67 -19.47
N GLU A 15 -18.84 -48.46 -18.34
CA GLU A 15 -20.31 -48.27 -18.32
C GLU A 15 -20.70 -47.04 -17.49
N ASP A 16 -21.65 -46.26 -18.02
CA ASP A 16 -22.19 -45.05 -17.39
C ASP A 16 -23.19 -45.41 -16.29
N VAL A 17 -23.04 -44.75 -15.14
CA VAL A 17 -23.81 -45.05 -13.92
C VAL A 17 -24.64 -43.84 -13.53
N GLU A 18 -25.95 -44.01 -13.46
CA GLU A 18 -26.85 -42.91 -13.09
C GLU A 18 -26.63 -42.51 -11.64
N THR A 19 -26.50 -43.48 -10.73
CA THR A 19 -26.23 -43.16 -9.33
C THR A 19 -25.48 -44.27 -8.63
N TRP A 20 -24.38 -43.91 -7.99
CA TRP A 20 -23.69 -44.73 -7.00
C TRP A 20 -24.09 -44.30 -5.59
N ARG A 21 -24.87 -45.15 -4.91
CA ARG A 21 -25.47 -44.74 -3.63
C ARG A 21 -24.59 -44.96 -2.41
N ARG A 22 -23.82 -46.05 -2.37
CA ARG A 22 -23.00 -46.43 -1.22
C ARG A 22 -21.96 -47.47 -1.59
N GLY A 23 -20.68 -47.21 -1.32
CA GLY A 23 -19.63 -48.20 -1.50
C GLY A 23 -18.31 -47.62 -1.94
N ASP A 24 -17.21 -48.25 -1.54
CA ASP A 24 -15.87 -47.74 -1.81
C ASP A 24 -15.35 -48.30 -3.13
N VAL A 25 -14.62 -47.48 -3.89
CA VAL A 25 -14.08 -47.86 -5.19
C VAL A 25 -12.59 -47.54 -5.28
N GLU A 26 -11.74 -48.57 -5.37
CA GLU A 26 -10.29 -48.36 -5.50
C GLU A 26 -9.94 -47.68 -6.84
N THR A 27 -10.63 -47.99 -7.94
CA THR A 27 -10.33 -47.37 -9.24
C THR A 27 -11.55 -47.28 -10.16
N TRP A 28 -11.90 -46.06 -10.55
CA TRP A 28 -12.86 -45.79 -11.62
C TRP A 28 -12.14 -45.47 -12.93
N ARG A 29 -12.52 -46.13 -14.04
CA ARG A 29 -11.93 -45.88 -15.36
C ARG A 29 -12.98 -45.83 -16.46
N HIS A 30 -13.08 -44.70 -17.15
CA HIS A 30 -13.90 -44.50 -18.34
C HIS A 30 -15.38 -44.85 -18.10
N GLY A 31 -16.17 -43.84 -17.77
CA GLY A 31 -17.64 -43.90 -17.64
C GLY A 31 -18.14 -42.68 -16.89
N ASP A 32 -19.22 -42.08 -17.38
CA ASP A 32 -19.80 -40.87 -16.80
C ASP A 32 -20.79 -41.23 -15.68
N MET A 33 -20.96 -40.31 -14.74
CA MET A 33 -21.81 -40.52 -13.57
C MET A 33 -22.65 -39.29 -13.22
N GLU A 34 -23.97 -39.44 -13.14
CA GLU A 34 -24.81 -38.30 -12.73
C GLU A 34 -24.66 -38.03 -11.22
N THR A 35 -24.60 -39.06 -10.36
CA THR A 35 -24.44 -38.81 -8.91
C THR A 35 -23.66 -39.88 -8.15
N TRP A 36 -22.58 -39.46 -7.48
CA TRP A 36 -21.95 -40.19 -6.37
C TRP A 36 -22.52 -39.69 -5.03
N ARG A 37 -22.96 -40.61 -4.15
CA ARG A 37 -23.61 -40.21 -2.89
C ARG A 37 -22.90 -40.55 -1.60
N ARG A 38 -22.20 -41.68 -1.52
CA ARG A 38 -21.44 -42.13 -0.32
C ARG A 38 -20.38 -43.18 -0.68
N GLY A 39 -19.16 -42.98 -0.20
CA GLY A 39 -18.07 -43.95 -0.31
C GLY A 39 -16.79 -43.30 -0.80
N ASP A 40 -15.67 -43.88 -0.41
CA ASP A 40 -14.35 -43.33 -0.68
C ASP A 40 -13.80 -43.87 -1.99
N MET A 41 -12.95 -43.08 -2.63
CA MET A 41 -12.35 -43.44 -3.90
C MET A 41 -10.87 -43.12 -3.97
N GLU A 42 -10.04 -44.15 -4.13
CA GLU A 42 -8.59 -43.95 -4.24
C GLU A 42 -8.22 -43.28 -5.57
N THR A 43 -8.89 -43.63 -6.68
CA THR A 43 -8.53 -43.06 -7.99
C THR A 43 -9.70 -42.96 -8.97
N TRP A 44 -10.04 -41.73 -9.37
CA TRP A 44 -10.91 -41.45 -10.51
C TRP A 44 -10.07 -41.15 -11.77
N ARG A 45 -10.36 -41.83 -12.88
CA ARG A 45 -9.69 -41.58 -14.18
C ARG A 45 -10.69 -41.58 -15.33
N HIS A 46 -10.79 -40.46 -16.04
CA HIS A 46 -11.55 -40.34 -17.29
C HIS A 46 -13.05 -40.63 -17.11
N GLY A 47 -13.85 -39.58 -17.02
CA GLY A 47 -15.31 -39.62 -16.90
C GLY A 47 -15.80 -38.39 -16.14
N ASP A 48 -16.98 -37.90 -16.48
CA ASP A 48 -17.55 -36.69 -15.90
C ASP A 48 -18.56 -37.05 -14.80
N VAL A 49 -18.60 -36.24 -13.75
CA VAL A 49 -19.55 -36.41 -12.63
C VAL A 49 -20.37 -35.15 -12.40
N GLU A 50 -21.68 -35.20 -12.62
CA GLU A 50 -22.52 -34.02 -12.40
C GLU A 50 -22.57 -33.64 -10.90
N THR A 51 -22.60 -34.63 -10.01
CA THR A 51 -22.67 -34.37 -8.57
C THR A 51 -21.93 -35.39 -7.72
N TRP A 52 -20.90 -34.94 -7.01
CA TRP A 52 -20.22 -35.73 -5.98
C TRP A 52 -20.69 -35.35 -4.58
N ARG A 53 -21.07 -36.34 -3.76
CA ARG A 53 -21.49 -36.16 -2.37
C ARG A 53 -20.88 -37.19 -1.45
N HIS A 54 -20.39 -36.75 -0.29
CA HIS A 54 -20.03 -37.58 0.88
C HIS A 54 -19.07 -38.72 0.60
N GLY A 55 -17.86 -38.41 0.15
CA GLY A 55 -16.81 -39.41 -0.06
C GLY A 55 -15.48 -38.77 -0.40
N ASP A 56 -14.41 -39.30 0.16
CA ASP A 56 -13.07 -38.73 0.00
C ASP A 56 -12.39 -39.29 -1.24
N VAL A 57 -11.57 -38.47 -1.91
CA VAL A 57 -10.84 -38.89 -3.11
C VAL A 57 -9.35 -38.61 -3.00
N GLU A 58 -8.53 -39.66 -2.97
CA GLU A 58 -7.08 -39.49 -2.94
C GLU A 58 -6.58 -38.87 -4.26
N THR A 59 -7.06 -39.34 -5.41
CA THR A 59 -6.60 -38.80 -6.70
C THR A 59 -7.70 -38.71 -7.74
N TRP A 60 -7.98 -37.47 -8.19
CA TRP A 60 -8.83 -37.20 -9.34
C TRP A 60 -7.99 -36.85 -10.58
N ARG A 61 -8.19 -37.58 -11.69
CA ARG A 61 -7.50 -37.30 -12.96
C ARG A 61 -8.44 -37.28 -14.14
N HIS A 62 -8.37 -36.20 -14.92
CA HIS A 62 -8.98 -36.07 -16.23
C HIS A 62 -10.49 -36.41 -16.22
N GLY A 63 -11.30 -35.63 -15.54
CA GLY A 63 -12.75 -35.73 -15.52
C GLY A 63 -13.34 -34.48 -14.89
N ASP A 64 -14.55 -34.11 -15.27
CA ASP A 64 -15.18 -32.85 -14.87
C ASP A 64 -16.14 -33.09 -13.70
N VAL A 65 -16.24 -32.14 -12.75
CA VAL A 65 -17.26 -32.21 -11.70
C VAL A 65 -18.04 -30.92 -11.59
N GLU A 66 -19.32 -30.94 -11.98
CA GLU A 66 -20.14 -29.73 -11.94
C GLU A 66 -20.40 -29.27 -10.50
N THR A 67 -20.60 -30.20 -9.57
CA THR A 67 -20.85 -29.89 -8.16
C THR A 67 -20.17 -30.88 -7.22
N TRP A 68 -19.20 -30.39 -6.46
CA TRP A 68 -18.59 -31.13 -5.36
C TRP A 68 -19.18 -30.69 -4.01
N ARG A 69 -19.66 -31.66 -3.22
CA ARG A 69 -20.23 -31.40 -1.90
C ARG A 69 -19.79 -32.44 -0.90
N ARG A 70 -18.96 -32.02 0.04
CA ARG A 70 -18.56 -32.87 1.16
C ARG A 70 -17.77 -34.10 0.73
N GLY A 71 -16.56 -33.92 0.21
CA GLY A 71 -15.48 -34.90 0.27
C GLY A 71 -14.13 -34.19 0.30
N ASP A 72 -13.12 -34.72 1.00
CA ASP A 72 -11.75 -34.22 0.92
C ASP A 72 -11.08 -34.73 -0.36
N VAL A 73 -10.15 -33.93 -0.93
CA VAL A 73 -9.35 -34.37 -2.09
C VAL A 73 -7.87 -34.12 -1.86
N GLU A 74 -7.06 -35.18 -1.85
CA GLU A 74 -5.61 -35.03 -1.70
C GLU A 74 -5.00 -34.43 -2.99
N THR A 75 -5.37 -34.94 -4.17
CA THR A 75 -4.84 -34.40 -5.44
C THR A 75 -5.88 -34.31 -6.55
N TRP A 76 -6.10 -33.08 -7.02
CA TRP A 76 -6.87 -32.78 -8.23
C TRP A 76 -5.97 -32.45 -9.42
N ARG A 77 -6.20 -33.12 -10.57
CA ARG A 77 -5.51 -32.87 -11.84
C ARG A 77 -6.44 -32.92 -13.04
N ARG A 78 -6.62 -31.78 -13.72
CA ARG A 78 -7.48 -31.67 -14.91
C ARG A 78 -6.81 -30.92 -16.06
N GLU A 79 -7.24 -31.19 -17.29
CA GLU A 79 -6.66 -30.55 -18.50
C GLU A 79 -7.59 -29.63 -19.28
N THR A 80 -8.93 -29.72 -19.15
CA THR A 80 -9.83 -28.77 -19.84
C THR A 80 -11.24 -28.72 -19.26
N TRP A 81 -11.75 -27.48 -19.17
CA TRP A 81 -13.14 -26.97 -19.08
C TRP A 81 -13.58 -26.32 -17.75
N ARG A 82 -14.67 -25.55 -17.77
CA ARG A 82 -15.01 -24.44 -16.85
C ARG A 82 -16.48 -24.52 -16.44
N HIS A 83 -16.80 -25.18 -15.32
CA HIS A 83 -18.02 -24.98 -14.52
C HIS A 83 -17.98 -25.94 -13.33
N GLU A 84 -17.50 -25.45 -12.19
CA GLU A 84 -17.46 -26.26 -10.97
C GLU A 84 -17.86 -25.40 -9.76
N THR A 85 -18.81 -25.90 -8.98
CA THR A 85 -19.12 -25.34 -7.67
C THR A 85 -18.61 -26.26 -6.57
N TRP A 86 -17.54 -25.83 -5.91
CA TRP A 86 -16.94 -26.49 -4.76
C TRP A 86 -17.57 -25.99 -3.46
N ARG A 87 -18.13 -26.90 -2.66
CA ARG A 87 -18.75 -26.56 -1.38
C ARG A 87 -18.41 -27.55 -0.29
N HIS A 88 -17.77 -27.03 0.74
CA HIS A 88 -17.36 -27.75 1.93
C HIS A 88 -16.26 -28.78 1.64
N GLU A 89 -15.15 -28.62 2.40
CA GLU A 89 -14.01 -29.54 2.59
C GLU A 89 -12.73 -29.19 1.83
N ASP A 90 -11.63 -29.84 2.23
CA ASP A 90 -10.27 -29.36 2.06
C ASP A 90 -9.56 -30.07 0.90
N VAL A 91 -8.65 -29.34 0.24
CA VAL A 91 -7.86 -29.89 -0.86
C VAL A 91 -6.38 -29.65 -0.63
N GLU A 92 -5.60 -30.73 -0.48
CA GLU A 92 -4.15 -30.58 -0.29
C GLU A 92 -3.50 -30.00 -1.54
N THR A 93 -3.85 -30.50 -2.74
CA THR A 93 -3.23 -30.05 -3.98
C THR A 93 -4.20 -29.93 -5.15
N TRP A 94 -4.45 -28.69 -5.56
CA TRP A 94 -5.09 -28.35 -6.83
C TRP A 94 -4.06 -28.08 -7.92
N ARG A 95 -4.10 -28.83 -9.02
CA ARG A 95 -3.23 -28.61 -10.18
C ARG A 95 -4.05 -28.60 -11.45
N HIS A 96 -4.09 -27.45 -12.11
CA HIS A 96 -4.76 -27.27 -13.39
C HIS A 96 -6.28 -27.38 -13.30
N GLY A 97 -6.97 -26.30 -13.69
CA GLY A 97 -8.44 -26.23 -13.74
C GLY A 97 -8.97 -24.94 -13.13
N ASP A 98 -9.96 -24.35 -13.79
CA ASP A 98 -10.61 -23.12 -13.37
C ASP A 98 -11.87 -23.44 -12.57
N VAL A 99 -12.13 -22.69 -11.50
CA VAL A 99 -13.30 -22.90 -10.64
C VAL A 99 -14.15 -21.66 -10.58
N GLU A 100 -15.43 -21.76 -10.93
CA GLU A 100 -16.33 -20.61 -10.85
C GLU A 100 -16.63 -20.22 -9.40
N THR A 101 -16.80 -21.19 -8.51
CA THR A 101 -17.11 -20.89 -7.12
C THR A 101 -16.51 -21.90 -6.15
N TRP A 102 -15.58 -21.42 -5.33
CA TRP A 102 -15.05 -22.11 -4.16
C TRP A 102 -15.69 -21.60 -2.87
N ARG A 103 -16.21 -22.50 -2.03
CA ARG A 103 -16.83 -22.14 -0.75
C ARG A 103 -16.54 -23.12 0.39
N ARG A 104 -16.05 -22.58 1.52
CA ARG A 104 -15.97 -23.31 2.81
C ARG A 104 -15.02 -24.51 2.77
N GLY A 105 -13.85 -24.34 2.17
CA GLY A 105 -12.80 -25.35 2.10
C GLY A 105 -11.44 -24.67 2.02
N ASP A 106 -10.45 -25.26 2.68
CA ASP A 106 -9.09 -24.75 2.71
C ASP A 106 -8.24 -25.50 1.66
N VAL A 107 -7.21 -24.84 1.13
CA VAL A 107 -6.33 -25.45 0.13
C VAL A 107 -4.86 -25.23 0.47
N GLU A 108 -4.10 -26.30 0.69
CA GLU A 108 -2.67 -26.12 0.96
C GLU A 108 -1.94 -25.59 -0.29
N THR A 109 -2.22 -26.14 -1.46
CA THR A 109 -1.55 -25.72 -2.70
C THR A 109 -2.48 -25.60 -3.89
N TRP A 110 -2.66 -24.36 -4.37
CA TRP A 110 -3.30 -24.05 -5.65
C TRP A 110 -2.28 -23.74 -6.75
N ARG A 111 -2.35 -24.44 -7.89
CA ARG A 111 -1.44 -24.23 -9.02
C ARG A 111 -2.17 -24.22 -10.36
N ARG A 112 -1.99 -23.13 -11.11
CA ARG A 112 -2.39 -23.02 -12.54
C ARG A 112 -3.89 -23.17 -12.76
N GLY A 113 -4.68 -22.24 -12.24
CA GLY A 113 -6.12 -22.20 -12.46
C GLY A 113 -6.71 -20.90 -11.94
N ASP A 114 -7.71 -20.39 -12.63
CA ASP A 114 -8.38 -19.14 -12.29
C ASP A 114 -9.64 -19.42 -11.46
N VAL A 115 -10.01 -18.49 -10.57
CA VAL A 115 -11.23 -18.62 -9.76
C VAL A 115 -12.09 -17.38 -9.83
N GLU A 116 -13.33 -17.50 -10.30
CA GLU A 116 -14.23 -16.34 -10.36
C GLU A 116 -14.65 -15.91 -8.94
N THR A 117 -14.94 -16.85 -8.04
CA THR A 117 -15.34 -16.52 -6.68
C THR A 117 -14.80 -17.49 -5.64
N TRP A 118 -13.90 -16.99 -4.79
CA TRP A 118 -13.43 -17.66 -3.58
C TRP A 118 -14.12 -17.11 -2.33
N ARG A 119 -14.73 -17.96 -1.48
CA ARG A 119 -15.40 -17.52 -0.25
C ARG A 119 -15.22 -18.45 0.93
N ARG A 120 -14.73 -17.93 2.07
CA ARG A 120 -14.62 -18.67 3.34
C ARG A 120 -13.71 -19.87 3.17
N GLY A 121 -12.42 -19.65 3.02
CA GLY A 121 -11.43 -20.70 2.89
C GLY A 121 -10.04 -20.09 2.82
N ASP A 122 -9.09 -20.72 3.47
CA ASP A 122 -7.71 -20.26 3.56
C ASP A 122 -6.85 -21.03 2.56
N VAL A 123 -5.78 -20.40 2.07
CA VAL A 123 -4.84 -21.05 1.14
C VAL A 123 -3.41 -20.84 1.57
N GLU A 124 -2.67 -21.90 1.84
CA GLU A 124 -1.24 -21.73 2.20
C GLU A 124 -0.45 -21.21 0.99
N THR A 125 -0.64 -21.81 -0.19
CA THR A 125 0.13 -21.43 -1.38
C THR A 125 -0.71 -21.34 -2.66
N TRP A 126 -0.88 -20.11 -3.15
CA TRP A 126 -1.43 -19.82 -4.47
C TRP A 126 -0.34 -19.53 -5.51
N ARG A 127 -0.35 -20.23 -6.64
CA ARG A 127 0.64 -20.02 -7.72
C ARG A 127 0.04 -20.08 -9.12
N ARG A 128 0.17 -18.99 -9.89
CA ARG A 128 -0.25 -18.91 -11.30
C ARG A 128 -1.75 -19.10 -11.42
N GLY A 129 -2.51 -18.05 -11.26
CA GLY A 129 -3.96 -18.07 -11.41
C GLY A 129 -4.56 -16.75 -10.92
N ASP A 130 -5.57 -16.28 -11.63
CA ASP A 130 -6.23 -15.02 -11.36
C ASP A 130 -7.53 -15.28 -10.60
N VAL A 131 -7.93 -14.31 -9.77
CA VAL A 131 -9.20 -14.42 -9.02
C VAL A 131 -10.03 -13.16 -9.16
N GLU A 132 -11.23 -13.27 -9.72
CA GLU A 132 -12.11 -12.10 -9.82
C GLU A 132 -12.56 -11.64 -8.43
N THR A 133 -12.97 -12.55 -7.55
CA THR A 133 -13.45 -12.18 -6.21
C THR A 133 -13.00 -13.12 -5.11
N TRP A 134 -12.14 -12.63 -4.22
CA TRP A 134 -11.75 -13.27 -2.97
C TRP A 134 -12.49 -12.67 -1.76
N ARG A 135 -13.13 -13.51 -0.93
CA ARG A 135 -13.84 -13.03 0.28
C ARG A 135 -13.71 -13.94 1.50
N ARG A 136 -13.25 -13.40 2.63
CA ARG A 136 -13.19 -14.12 3.93
C ARG A 136 -12.28 -15.33 3.80
N GLY A 137 -10.98 -15.11 3.75
CA GLY A 137 -9.99 -16.18 3.64
C GLY A 137 -8.60 -15.59 3.63
N ASP A 138 -7.69 -16.23 4.33
CA ASP A 138 -6.31 -15.79 4.47
C ASP A 138 -5.41 -16.59 3.54
N VAL A 139 -4.32 -15.97 3.07
CA VAL A 139 -3.36 -16.66 2.20
C VAL A 139 -1.93 -16.43 2.65
N GLU A 140 -1.20 -17.49 3.01
CA GLU A 140 0.20 -17.32 3.41
C GLU A 140 1.04 -16.84 2.23
N THR A 141 0.91 -17.46 1.06
CA THR A 141 1.74 -17.12 -0.11
C THR A 141 0.96 -17.04 -1.41
N TRP A 142 0.84 -15.82 -1.94
CA TRP A 142 0.35 -15.55 -3.30
C TRP A 142 1.49 -15.28 -4.29
N ARG A 143 1.53 -15.99 -5.42
CA ARG A 143 2.56 -15.80 -6.45
C ARG A 143 2.03 -15.88 -7.87
N ARG A 144 2.23 -14.80 -8.65
CA ARG A 144 1.89 -14.75 -10.10
C ARG A 144 0.40 -14.94 -10.30
N GLY A 145 -0.37 -13.89 -10.11
CA GLY A 145 -1.82 -13.91 -10.31
C GLY A 145 -2.43 -12.60 -9.90
N ASP A 146 -3.42 -12.15 -10.64
CA ASP A 146 -4.09 -10.87 -10.43
C ASP A 146 -5.43 -11.11 -9.73
N VAL A 147 -5.88 -10.12 -8.94
CA VAL A 147 -7.18 -10.21 -8.26
C VAL A 147 -7.99 -8.94 -8.44
N GLU A 148 -9.17 -9.03 -9.04
CA GLU A 148 -10.00 -7.83 -9.18
C GLU A 148 -10.50 -7.34 -7.81
N THR A 149 -11.00 -8.25 -6.96
CA THR A 149 -11.54 -7.87 -5.65
C THR A 149 -11.13 -8.80 -4.52
N TRP A 150 -10.32 -8.28 -3.60
CA TRP A 150 -10.00 -8.91 -2.32
C TRP A 150 -10.77 -8.28 -1.15
N ARG A 151 -11.46 -9.10 -0.33
CA ARG A 151 -12.24 -8.60 0.81
C ARG A 151 -12.18 -9.47 2.05
N ARG A 152 -11.75 -8.92 3.19
CA ARG A 152 -11.73 -9.61 4.49
C ARG A 152 -10.81 -10.82 4.43
N GLY A 153 -9.52 -10.61 4.44
CA GLY A 153 -8.54 -11.68 4.40
C GLY A 153 -7.14 -11.11 4.43
N ASP A 154 -6.26 -11.77 5.15
CA ASP A 154 -4.89 -11.33 5.35
C ASP A 154 -3.96 -12.15 4.44
N VAL A 155 -2.83 -11.54 4.05
CA VAL A 155 -1.82 -12.23 3.23
C VAL A 155 -0.43 -12.04 3.81
N GLU A 156 0.27 -13.11 4.16
CA GLU A 156 1.66 -12.95 4.62
C GLU A 156 2.57 -12.48 3.46
N THR A 157 2.47 -13.11 2.29
CA THR A 157 3.35 -12.79 1.16
C THR A 157 2.62 -12.73 -0.17
N TRP A 158 2.53 -11.52 -0.74
CA TRP A 158 2.10 -11.26 -2.11
C TRP A 158 3.28 -11.01 -3.06
N ARG A 159 3.37 -11.74 -4.18
CA ARG A 159 4.45 -11.58 -5.16
C ARG A 159 4.00 -11.67 -6.61
N ARG A 160 4.24 -10.62 -7.40
CA ARG A 160 3.97 -10.59 -8.85
C ARG A 160 2.49 -10.77 -9.12
N GLY A 161 1.71 -9.72 -8.93
CA GLY A 161 0.28 -9.74 -9.20
C GLY A 161 -0.35 -8.42 -8.83
N ASP A 162 -1.30 -7.97 -9.62
CA ASP A 162 -1.98 -6.70 -9.47
C ASP A 162 -3.35 -6.92 -8.81
N VAL A 163 -3.82 -5.91 -8.07
CA VAL A 163 -5.15 -5.98 -7.45
C VAL A 163 -5.94 -4.71 -7.68
N GLU A 164 -7.09 -4.78 -8.33
CA GLU A 164 -7.91 -3.57 -8.54
C GLU A 164 -8.45 -3.06 -7.21
N THR A 165 -9.01 -3.94 -6.36
CA THR A 165 -9.62 -3.52 -5.09
C THR A 165 -9.28 -4.44 -3.93
N TRP A 166 -8.50 -3.91 -2.98
CA TRP A 166 -8.23 -4.51 -1.69
C TRP A 166 -9.05 -3.86 -0.56
N ARG A 167 -9.79 -4.66 0.24
CA ARG A 167 -10.60 -4.13 1.35
C ARG A 167 -10.61 -5.00 2.60
N ARG A 168 -10.21 -4.44 3.75
CA ARG A 168 -10.26 -5.12 5.06
C ARG A 168 -9.35 -6.33 5.04
N GLY A 169 -8.05 -6.12 5.13
CA GLY A 169 -7.08 -7.21 5.12
C GLY A 169 -5.68 -6.63 5.23
N ASP A 170 -4.84 -7.27 6.01
CA ASP A 170 -3.48 -6.85 6.27
C ASP A 170 -2.52 -7.69 5.42
N VAL A 171 -1.38 -7.12 5.04
CA VAL A 171 -0.36 -7.84 4.28
C VAL A 171 1.02 -7.63 4.86
N GLU A 172 1.70 -8.70 5.28
CA GLU A 172 3.07 -8.53 5.80
C GLU A 172 4.02 -8.09 4.69
N THR A 173 3.99 -8.76 3.54
CA THR A 173 4.92 -8.47 2.44
C THR A 173 4.26 -8.41 1.06
N TRP A 174 4.22 -7.21 0.48
CA TRP A 174 3.85 -6.98 -0.91
C TRP A 174 5.08 -6.75 -1.80
N ARG A 175 5.21 -7.49 -2.92
CA ARG A 175 6.35 -7.35 -3.85
C ARG A 175 5.95 -7.47 -5.32
N ARG A 176 6.23 -6.43 -6.11
CA ARG A 176 6.02 -6.42 -7.58
C ARG A 176 4.54 -6.60 -7.89
N GLY A 177 3.76 -5.54 -7.78
CA GLY A 177 2.34 -5.57 -8.08
C GLY A 177 1.71 -4.23 -7.77
N ASP A 178 0.80 -3.79 -8.60
CA ASP A 178 0.12 -2.51 -8.50
C ASP A 178 -1.27 -2.71 -7.89
N VAL A 179 -1.77 -1.68 -7.20
CA VAL A 179 -3.13 -1.73 -6.64
C VAL A 179 -3.88 -0.45 -6.94
N GLU A 180 -5.02 -0.53 -7.62
CA GLU A 180 -5.81 0.68 -7.88
C GLU A 180 -6.40 1.23 -6.56
N THR A 181 -7.01 0.37 -5.74
CA THR A 181 -7.66 0.81 -4.51
C THR A 181 -7.38 -0.09 -3.31
N TRP A 182 -6.65 0.46 -2.33
CA TRP A 182 -6.46 -0.13 -1.01
C TRP A 182 -7.33 0.55 0.06
N ARG A 183 -8.10 -0.23 0.83
CA ARG A 183 -8.97 0.32 1.89
C ARG A 183 -9.03 -0.53 3.16
N ARG A 184 -8.67 0.05 4.31
CA ARG A 184 -8.77 -0.60 5.64
C ARG A 184 -7.88 -1.82 5.68
N GLY A 185 -6.58 -1.62 5.83
CA GLY A 185 -5.62 -2.71 5.90
C GLY A 185 -4.22 -2.16 6.03
N ASP A 186 -3.40 -2.80 6.83
CA ASP A 186 -2.04 -2.39 7.13
C ASP A 186 -1.05 -3.25 6.34
N VAL A 187 0.11 -2.69 6.01
CA VAL A 187 1.16 -3.44 5.31
C VAL A 187 2.52 -3.22 5.95
N GLU A 188 3.17 -4.28 6.42
CA GLU A 188 4.51 -4.12 6.99
C GLU A 188 5.52 -3.70 5.90
N THR A 189 5.53 -4.40 4.77
CA THR A 189 6.52 -4.14 3.71
C THR A 189 5.90 -4.09 2.31
N TRP A 190 5.90 -2.91 1.70
CA TRP A 190 5.58 -2.69 0.30
C TRP A 190 6.85 -2.48 -0.55
N ARG A 191 7.01 -3.25 -1.65
CA ARG A 191 8.18 -3.11 -2.54
C ARG A 191 7.85 -3.26 -4.01
N ARG A 192 8.18 -2.23 -4.82
CA ARG A 192 8.04 -2.25 -6.29
C ARG A 192 6.57 -2.41 -6.67
N GLY A 193 5.79 -1.36 -6.58
CA GLY A 193 4.39 -1.37 -6.94
C GLY A 193 3.77 -0.03 -6.67
N ASP A 194 2.87 0.39 -7.54
CA ASP A 194 2.20 1.68 -7.50
C ASP A 194 0.78 1.51 -6.95
N VAL A 195 0.26 2.54 -6.29
CA VAL A 195 -1.12 2.52 -5.79
C VAL A 195 -1.86 3.80 -6.14
N GLU A 196 -2.95 3.72 -6.87
CA GLU A 196 -3.72 4.94 -7.19
C GLU A 196 -4.36 5.51 -5.91
N THR A 197 -5.02 4.67 -5.10
CA THR A 197 -5.72 5.14 -3.91
C THR A 197 -5.50 4.26 -2.69
N TRP A 198 -4.80 4.82 -1.69
CA TRP A 198 -4.66 4.26 -0.35
C TRP A 198 -5.56 4.95 0.68
N ARG A 199 -6.37 4.19 1.44
CA ARG A 199 -7.27 4.77 2.45
C ARG A 199 -7.38 3.94 3.73
N ARG A 200 -7.09 4.54 4.88
CA ARG A 200 -7.25 3.90 6.22
C ARG A 200 -6.36 2.67 6.31
N GLY A 201 -5.07 2.86 6.48
CA GLY A 201 -4.12 1.76 6.60
C GLY A 201 -2.73 2.31 6.79
N ASP A 202 -1.95 1.68 7.65
CA ASP A 202 -0.61 2.08 8.00
C ASP A 202 0.40 1.21 7.26
N VAL A 203 1.58 1.75 6.97
CA VAL A 203 2.66 0.99 6.32
C VAL A 203 3.99 1.20 7.02
N GLU A 204 4.62 0.15 7.53
CA GLU A 204 5.92 0.31 8.16
C GLU A 204 6.99 0.69 7.12
N THR A 205 7.04 0.00 5.99
CA THR A 205 8.07 0.23 4.96
C THR A 205 7.52 0.24 3.55
N TRP A 206 7.55 1.42 2.92
CA TRP A 206 7.30 1.61 1.49
C TRP A 206 8.60 1.79 0.69
N ARG A 207 8.81 1.00 -0.37
CA ARG A 207 10.02 1.10 -1.21
C ARG A 207 9.76 0.94 -2.69
N ARG A 208 10.11 1.95 -3.50
CA ARG A 208 10.01 1.92 -4.96
C ARG A 208 8.57 1.76 -5.40
N GLY A 209 7.80 2.83 -5.38
CA GLY A 209 6.41 2.81 -5.80
C GLY A 209 5.79 4.18 -5.58
N ASP A 210 4.94 4.59 -6.51
CA ASP A 210 4.29 5.88 -6.51
C ASP A 210 2.84 5.73 -6.03
N VAL A 211 2.29 6.78 -5.40
CA VAL A 211 0.89 6.77 -4.95
C VAL A 211 0.18 8.05 -5.32
N GLU A 212 -0.88 7.98 -6.11
CA GLU A 212 -1.63 9.19 -6.47
C GLU A 212 -2.32 9.79 -5.24
N THR A 213 -3.02 8.97 -4.44
CA THR A 213 -3.78 9.46 -3.30
C THR A 213 -3.60 8.61 -2.04
N TRP A 214 -2.94 9.18 -1.04
CA TRP A 214 -2.87 8.63 0.32
C TRP A 214 -3.81 9.36 1.29
N ARG A 215 -4.66 8.62 2.02
CA ARG A 215 -5.60 9.22 2.99
C ARG A 215 -5.78 8.42 4.27
N ARG A 216 -5.51 9.03 5.43
CA ARG A 216 -5.73 8.42 6.76
C ARG A 216 -4.87 7.18 6.91
N GLY A 217 -3.58 7.35 7.16
CA GLY A 217 -2.65 6.25 7.34
C GLY A 217 -1.26 6.80 7.58
N ASP A 218 -0.52 6.17 8.47
CA ASP A 218 0.82 6.58 8.86
C ASP A 218 1.85 5.68 8.16
N VAL A 219 3.05 6.21 7.90
CA VAL A 219 4.14 5.43 7.31
C VAL A 219 5.43 5.64 8.07
N GLU A 220 6.02 4.59 8.63
CA GLU A 220 7.31 4.74 9.32
C GLU A 220 8.43 5.11 8.31
N THR A 221 8.55 4.35 7.20
CA THR A 221 9.61 4.59 6.23
C THR A 221 9.12 4.56 4.78
N TRP A 222 9.15 5.74 4.14
CA TRP A 222 8.98 5.89 2.69
C TRP A 222 10.33 6.06 1.96
N ARG A 223 10.59 5.23 0.93
CA ARG A 223 11.83 5.32 0.13
C ARG A 223 11.64 5.14 -1.36
N ARG A 224 12.02 6.14 -2.16
CA ARG A 224 11.98 6.09 -3.63
C ARG A 224 10.55 5.93 -4.12
N GLY A 225 9.80 7.02 -4.18
CA GLY A 225 8.43 7.01 -4.66
C GLY A 225 7.81 8.37 -4.48
N ASP A 226 6.97 8.77 -5.42
CA ASP A 226 6.33 10.07 -5.46
C ASP A 226 4.87 9.94 -5.02
N VAL A 227 4.32 11.01 -4.45
CA VAL A 227 2.90 11.05 -4.05
C VAL A 227 2.23 12.32 -4.53
N GLU A 228 1.17 12.22 -5.34
CA GLU A 228 0.45 13.43 -5.76
C GLU A 228 -0.28 14.06 -4.56
N THR A 229 -1.03 13.27 -3.78
CA THR A 229 -1.82 13.80 -2.66
C THR A 229 -1.70 12.95 -1.40
N TRP A 230 -1.10 13.54 -0.36
CA TRP A 230 -1.08 13.02 0.99
C TRP A 230 -2.05 13.77 1.92
N ARG A 231 -2.94 13.05 2.62
CA ARG A 231 -3.91 13.67 3.55
C ARG A 231 -4.14 12.88 4.83
N ARG A 232 -3.91 13.51 5.99
CA ARG A 232 -4.19 12.93 7.31
C ARG A 232 -3.34 11.69 7.54
N GLY A 233 -2.07 11.86 7.82
CA GLY A 233 -1.15 10.76 8.05
C GLY A 233 0.24 11.29 8.33
N ASP A 234 0.93 10.66 9.26
CA ASP A 234 2.26 11.06 9.71
C ASP A 234 3.31 10.14 9.07
N VAL A 235 4.52 10.66 8.87
CA VAL A 235 5.64 9.86 8.33
C VAL A 235 6.91 10.06 9.13
N GLU A 236 7.47 9.01 9.72
CA GLU A 236 8.73 9.16 10.46
C GLU A 236 9.88 9.49 9.50
N THR A 237 10.02 8.75 8.39
CA THR A 237 11.14 8.93 7.46
C THR A 237 10.72 8.91 6.01
N TRP A 238 10.83 10.05 5.34
CA TRP A 238 10.71 10.21 3.90
C TRP A 238 12.06 10.35 3.21
N ARG A 239 12.36 9.51 2.19
CA ARG A 239 13.64 9.55 1.47
C ARG A 239 13.50 9.34 -0.03
N ARG A 240 13.90 10.33 -0.83
CA ARG A 240 13.91 10.27 -2.32
C ARG A 240 12.49 10.12 -2.84
N GLY A 241 11.78 11.21 -2.98
CA GLY A 241 10.42 11.21 -3.51
C GLY A 241 9.81 12.59 -3.38
N ASP A 242 9.03 12.98 -4.37
CA ASP A 242 8.40 14.29 -4.45
C ASP A 242 6.92 14.17 -4.08
N VAL A 243 6.34 15.25 -3.53
CA VAL A 243 4.92 15.28 -3.20
C VAL A 243 4.25 16.55 -3.68
N GLU A 244 3.24 16.46 -4.53
CA GLU A 244 2.55 17.68 -4.99
C GLU A 244 1.78 18.33 -3.83
N THR A 245 0.99 17.56 -3.08
CA THR A 245 0.15 18.11 -2.01
C THR A 245 0.20 17.29 -0.73
N TRP A 246 0.78 17.88 0.32
CA TRP A 246 0.73 17.39 1.69
C TRP A 246 -0.28 18.16 2.56
N ARG A 247 -1.21 17.46 3.24
CA ARG A 247 -2.21 18.11 4.11
C ARG A 247 -2.49 17.33 5.39
N ARG A 248 -2.29 17.97 6.56
CA ARG A 248 -2.61 17.40 7.88
C ARG A 248 -1.77 16.16 8.13
N GLY A 249 -0.52 16.33 8.50
CA GLY A 249 0.38 15.22 8.79
C GLY A 249 1.77 15.75 9.12
N ASP A 250 2.40 15.14 10.09
CA ASP A 250 3.72 15.52 10.58
C ASP A 250 4.78 14.59 9.99
N VAL A 251 6.01 15.10 9.82
CA VAL A 251 7.13 14.28 9.34
C VAL A 251 8.37 14.48 10.18
N GLU A 252 8.90 13.44 10.80
CA GLU A 252 10.14 13.60 11.59
C GLU A 252 11.32 13.91 10.66
N THR A 253 11.50 13.13 9.58
CA THR A 253 12.66 13.30 8.70
C THR A 253 12.30 13.26 7.22
N TRP A 254 12.44 14.40 6.54
CA TRP A 254 12.39 14.52 5.09
C TRP A 254 13.78 14.63 4.45
N ARG A 255 14.10 13.78 3.47
CA ARG A 255 15.40 13.83 2.75
C ARG A 255 15.28 13.60 1.25
N ARG A 256 15.76 14.58 0.46
CA ARG A 256 15.83 14.48 -1.02
C ARG A 256 14.44 14.33 -1.62
N GLY A 257 13.71 15.42 -1.74
CA GLY A 257 12.38 15.42 -2.32
C GLY A 257 11.76 16.80 -2.25
N ASP A 258 11.04 17.19 -3.28
CA ASP A 258 10.42 18.49 -3.40
C ASP A 258 8.93 18.40 -3.08
N VAL A 259 8.34 19.48 -2.57
CA VAL A 259 6.90 19.55 -2.28
C VAL A 259 6.26 20.81 -2.82
N GLU A 260 5.28 20.71 -3.71
CA GLU A 260 4.62 21.93 -4.22
C GLU A 260 3.80 22.61 -3.11
N THR A 261 2.99 21.85 -2.36
CA THR A 261 2.11 22.42 -1.33
C THR A 261 2.11 21.62 -0.04
N TRP A 262 2.63 22.24 1.02
CA TRP A 262 2.52 21.76 2.40
C TRP A 262 1.50 22.55 3.21
N ARG A 263 0.54 21.87 3.87
CA ARG A 263 -0.49 22.52 4.69
C ARG A 263 -0.84 21.78 5.97
N ARG A 264 -0.67 22.43 7.13
CA ARG A 264 -1.04 21.89 8.45
C ARG A 264 -0.22 20.63 8.76
N GLY A 265 1.00 20.81 9.22
CA GLY A 265 1.87 19.70 9.58
C GLY A 265 3.25 20.21 9.92
N ASP A 266 3.87 19.61 10.91
CA ASP A 266 5.17 19.99 11.44
C ASP A 266 6.25 19.04 10.90
N VAL A 267 7.49 19.53 10.77
CA VAL A 267 8.61 18.70 10.34
C VAL A 267 9.83 18.91 11.22
N GLU A 268 10.34 17.86 11.87
CA GLU A 268 11.54 18.03 12.70
C GLU A 268 12.76 18.32 11.82
N THR A 269 12.99 17.53 10.76
CA THR A 269 14.17 17.67 9.92
C THR A 269 13.88 17.61 8.44
N TRP A 270 14.06 18.73 7.74
CA TRP A 270 14.06 18.85 6.29
C TRP A 270 15.47 18.94 5.71
N ARG A 271 15.82 18.08 4.74
CA ARG A 271 17.16 18.09 4.11
C ARG A 271 17.10 17.83 2.60
N ARG A 272 17.57 18.79 1.79
CA ARG A 272 17.69 18.67 0.33
C ARG A 272 16.31 18.52 -0.30
N GLY A 273 15.64 19.63 -0.55
CA GLY A 273 14.32 19.64 -1.17
C GLY A 273 13.72 21.02 -1.13
N ASP A 274 13.04 21.40 -2.20
CA ASP A 274 12.43 22.72 -2.35
C ASP A 274 10.93 22.63 -2.09
N VAL A 275 10.33 23.73 -1.62
CA VAL A 275 8.88 23.80 -1.38
C VAL A 275 8.26 25.07 -1.95
N GLU A 276 7.32 24.97 -2.88
CA GLU A 276 6.69 26.17 -3.43
C GLU A 276 5.85 26.87 -2.35
N THR A 277 4.98 26.13 -1.64
CA THR A 277 4.07 26.73 -0.66
C THR A 277 4.00 25.96 0.65
N TRP A 278 4.52 26.57 1.72
CA TRP A 278 4.35 26.12 3.10
C TRP A 278 3.30 26.93 3.87
N ARG A 279 2.31 26.26 4.48
CA ARG A 279 1.28 26.95 5.29
C ARG A 279 0.89 26.21 6.57
N ARG A 280 1.00 26.87 7.73
CA ARG A 280 0.55 26.34 9.04
C ARG A 280 1.35 25.10 9.39
N GLY A 281 2.57 25.25 9.87
CA GLY A 281 3.42 24.14 10.26
C GLY A 281 4.78 24.65 10.66
N ASP A 282 5.36 24.06 11.69
CA ASP A 282 6.64 24.46 12.26
C ASP A 282 7.73 23.48 11.80
N VAL A 283 8.96 23.96 11.71
CA VAL A 283 10.11 23.12 11.33
C VAL A 283 11.29 23.34 12.25
N GLU A 284 11.75 22.29 12.95
CA GLU A 284 12.93 22.46 13.82
C GLU A 284 14.19 22.73 12.98
N THR A 285 14.45 21.94 11.94
CA THR A 285 15.67 22.06 11.14
C THR A 285 15.41 21.98 9.64
N TRP A 286 15.64 23.10 8.95
CA TRP A 286 15.68 23.18 7.49
C TRP A 286 17.11 23.28 6.96
N ARG A 287 17.49 22.41 6.01
CA ARG A 287 18.84 22.41 5.40
C ARG A 287 18.84 22.13 3.90
N ARG A 288 19.39 23.06 3.11
CA ARG A 288 19.59 22.90 1.66
C ARG A 288 18.25 22.74 0.94
N GLY A 289 17.53 23.84 0.76
CA GLY A 289 16.25 23.83 0.07
C GLY A 289 15.65 25.23 0.05
N ASP A 290 15.01 25.59 -1.04
CA ASP A 290 14.43 26.90 -1.25
C ASP A 290 12.91 26.85 -1.04
N VAL A 291 12.31 27.97 -0.63
CA VAL A 291 10.85 28.07 -0.45
C VAL A 291 10.29 29.32 -1.09
N GLU A 292 9.35 29.20 -2.02
CA GLU A 292 8.76 30.40 -2.62
C GLU A 292 7.88 31.14 -1.60
N THR A 293 6.99 30.42 -0.90
CA THR A 293 6.06 31.03 0.05
C THR A 293 5.93 30.28 1.37
N TRP A 294 6.39 30.92 2.45
CA TRP A 294 6.19 30.48 3.82
C TRP A 294 5.12 31.31 4.54
N ARG A 295 4.12 30.66 5.15
CA ARG A 295 3.04 31.35 5.89
C ARG A 295 2.59 30.64 7.16
N ARG A 296 2.65 31.33 8.31
CA ARG A 296 2.15 30.82 9.60
C ARG A 296 2.92 29.57 10.02
N GLY A 297 4.14 29.72 10.47
CA GLY A 297 4.96 28.60 10.92
C GLY A 297 6.31 29.11 11.39
N ASP A 298 6.83 28.52 12.45
CA ASP A 298 8.08 28.90 13.07
C ASP A 298 9.19 27.93 12.67
N VAL A 299 10.44 28.40 12.63
CA VAL A 299 11.59 27.55 12.31
C VAL A 299 12.74 27.76 13.28
N GLU A 300 13.17 26.73 14.00
CA GLU A 300 14.30 26.90 14.93
C GLU A 300 15.60 27.15 14.15
N THR A 301 15.89 26.33 13.13
CA THR A 301 17.15 26.44 12.37
C THR A 301 16.95 26.35 10.87
N TRP A 302 17.22 27.45 10.17
CA TRP A 302 17.31 27.53 8.72
C TRP A 302 18.77 27.62 8.23
N ARG A 303 19.18 26.72 7.31
CA ARG A 303 20.55 26.70 6.76
C ARG A 303 20.61 26.40 5.27
N ARG A 304 21.19 27.31 4.48
CA ARG A 304 21.44 27.12 3.03
C ARG A 304 20.13 26.95 2.28
N GLY A 305 19.41 28.04 2.06
CA GLY A 305 18.14 28.03 1.34
C GLY A 305 17.58 29.44 1.25
N ASP A 306 16.99 29.78 0.12
CA ASP A 306 16.44 31.09 -0.15
C ASP A 306 14.91 31.06 0.01
N VAL A 307 14.30 32.19 0.39
CA VAL A 307 12.85 32.29 0.51
C VAL A 307 12.30 33.55 -0.15
N GLU A 308 11.42 33.42 -1.14
CA GLU A 308 10.88 34.63 -1.78
C GLU A 308 9.96 35.39 -0.81
N THR A 309 9.03 34.69 -0.15
CA THR A 309 8.05 35.34 0.74
C THR A 309 7.87 34.61 2.07
N TRP A 310 8.28 35.27 3.15
CA TRP A 310 8.02 34.86 4.53
C TRP A 310 6.93 35.71 5.20
N ARG A 311 5.89 35.07 5.77
CA ARG A 311 4.80 35.79 6.46
C ARG A 311 4.30 35.10 7.72
N ARG A 312 4.32 35.79 8.87
CA ARG A 312 3.76 35.29 10.14
C ARG A 312 4.50 34.04 10.58
N GLY A 313 5.68 34.18 11.13
CA GLY A 313 6.49 33.06 11.61
C GLY A 313 7.83 33.56 12.12
N ASP A 314 8.30 32.98 13.19
CA ASP A 314 9.52 33.36 13.87
C ASP A 314 10.64 32.37 13.54
N VAL A 315 11.90 32.83 13.55
CA VAL A 315 13.06 31.97 13.29
C VAL A 315 14.17 32.19 14.31
N GLU A 316 14.57 31.16 15.05
CA GLU A 316 15.66 31.35 16.02
C GLU A 316 17.00 31.58 15.30
N THR A 317 17.34 30.75 14.31
CA THR A 317 18.61 30.85 13.60
C THR A 317 18.47 30.73 12.09
N TRP A 318 18.79 31.83 11.39
CA TRP A 318 18.94 31.88 9.94
C TRP A 318 20.40 31.94 9.50
N ARG A 319 20.84 31.03 8.61
CA ARG A 319 22.23 31.00 8.11
C ARG A 319 22.35 30.68 6.63
N ARG A 320 22.99 31.57 5.84
CA ARG A 320 23.28 31.33 4.41
C ARG A 320 22.01 31.17 3.60
N GLY A 321 21.30 32.26 3.34
CA GLY A 321 20.07 32.25 2.57
C GLY A 321 19.50 33.64 2.44
N ASP A 322 18.94 33.97 1.30
CA ASP A 322 18.40 35.28 0.98
C ASP A 322 16.88 35.27 1.08
N VAL A 323 16.27 36.41 1.42
CA VAL A 323 14.81 36.55 1.48
C VAL A 323 14.33 37.79 0.76
N GLU A 324 13.46 37.67 -0.24
CA GLU A 324 12.95 38.86 -0.93
C GLU A 324 12.00 39.65 -0.01
N THR A 325 11.05 38.98 0.63
CA THR A 325 10.04 39.66 1.47
C THR A 325 9.80 38.95 2.79
N TRP A 326 10.15 39.61 3.89
CA TRP A 326 9.83 39.22 5.26
C TRP A 326 8.73 40.09 5.87
N ARG A 327 7.66 39.49 6.41
CA ARG A 327 6.55 40.23 7.04
C ARG A 327 6.00 39.55 8.29
N ARG A 328 5.96 40.27 9.43
CA ARG A 328 5.33 39.79 10.68
C ARG A 328 6.03 38.54 11.19
N GLY A 329 7.21 38.68 11.75
CA GLY A 329 7.97 37.56 12.29
C GLY A 329 9.30 38.05 12.83
N ASP A 330 9.77 37.44 13.90
CA ASP A 330 10.97 37.83 14.62
C ASP A 330 12.09 36.82 14.35
N VAL A 331 13.35 37.27 14.39
CA VAL A 331 14.51 36.40 14.22
C VAL A 331 15.57 36.65 15.28
N GLU A 332 15.94 35.63 16.06
CA GLU A 332 16.99 35.84 17.08
C GLU A 332 18.37 36.05 16.42
N THR A 333 18.74 35.20 15.46
CA THR A 333 20.05 35.27 14.82
C THR A 333 20.00 35.13 13.30
N TRP A 334 20.37 36.19 12.60
CA TRP A 334 20.58 36.23 11.16
C TRP A 334 22.07 36.26 10.78
N ARG A 335 22.54 35.32 9.95
CA ARG A 335 23.95 35.27 9.51
C ARG A 335 24.12 34.93 8.03
N ARG A 336 24.79 35.79 7.26
CA ARG A 336 25.16 35.54 5.85
C ARG A 336 23.92 35.37 4.98
N GLY A 337 23.20 36.44 4.69
CA GLY A 337 22.02 36.43 3.84
C GLY A 337 21.46 37.83 3.68
N ASP A 338 20.89 38.12 2.52
CA ASP A 338 20.37 39.44 2.16
C ASP A 338 18.85 39.45 2.23
N VAL A 339 18.26 40.60 2.55
CA VAL A 339 16.80 40.79 2.57
C VAL A 339 16.39 42.02 1.80
N GLU A 340 15.52 41.87 0.78
CA GLU A 340 15.08 43.06 0.03
C GLU A 340 14.06 43.89 0.83
N THR A 341 13.09 43.24 1.48
CA THR A 341 12.03 43.93 2.21
C THR A 341 11.70 43.27 3.54
N TRP A 342 11.99 43.98 4.64
CA TRP A 342 11.60 43.60 6.00
C TRP A 342 10.50 44.50 6.56
N ARG A 343 9.39 43.91 7.06
CA ARG A 343 8.27 44.68 7.62
C ARG A 343 7.65 44.04 8.85
N ARG A 344 7.58 44.78 9.97
CA ARG A 344 6.90 44.33 11.20
C ARG A 344 7.54 43.08 11.76
N GLY A 345 8.71 43.20 12.36
CA GLY A 345 9.42 42.08 12.95
C GLY A 345 10.76 42.55 13.48
N ASP A 346 11.26 41.90 14.51
CA ASP A 346 12.46 42.30 15.23
C ASP A 346 13.59 41.29 14.97
N VAL A 347 14.83 41.74 15.02
CA VAL A 347 16.01 40.87 14.90
C VAL A 347 16.99 41.14 16.03
N GLU A 348 17.29 40.16 16.88
CA GLU A 348 18.25 40.41 17.98
C GLU A 348 19.69 40.56 17.45
N THR A 349 20.12 39.65 16.56
CA THR A 349 21.49 39.65 16.04
C THR A 349 21.56 39.51 14.52
N TRP A 350 22.05 40.55 13.84
CA TRP A 350 22.33 40.55 12.41
C TRP A 350 23.83 40.55 12.11
N ARG A 351 24.32 39.56 11.35
CA ARG A 351 25.74 39.48 10.98
C ARG A 351 25.97 39.13 9.51
N ARG A 352 26.65 40.01 8.77
CA ARG A 352 27.07 39.80 7.37
C ARG A 352 25.87 39.58 6.45
N GLY A 353 25.24 40.64 6.00
CA GLY A 353 24.10 40.60 5.07
C GLY A 353 23.49 41.98 4.93
N ASP A 354 22.85 42.24 3.80
CA ASP A 354 22.33 43.56 3.44
C ASP A 354 20.80 43.59 3.52
N VAL A 355 20.23 44.75 3.90
CA VAL A 355 18.79 44.98 3.87
C VAL A 355 18.45 46.20 3.05
N ARG A 356 17.71 46.04 1.94
CA ARG A 356 17.31 47.19 1.11
C ARG A 356 16.25 48.06 1.79
N THR A 357 15.18 47.45 2.30
CA THR A 357 14.09 48.21 2.95
C THR A 357 13.65 47.61 4.27
N TRP A 358 13.68 48.43 5.33
CA TRP A 358 13.21 48.03 6.66
C TRP A 358 12.13 48.98 7.19
N ARG A 359 11.00 48.41 7.63
CA ARG A 359 9.86 49.19 8.11
C ARG A 359 9.21 48.59 9.35
N ARG A 360 9.21 49.35 10.46
CA ARG A 360 8.55 48.99 11.73
C ARG A 360 9.11 47.69 12.29
N GLY A 361 10.28 47.75 12.89
CA GLY A 361 10.96 46.62 13.52
C GLY A 361 12.27 47.10 14.12
N ASP A 362 12.80 46.40 15.09
CA ASP A 362 13.96 46.80 15.86
C ASP A 362 15.12 45.81 15.68
N THR A 363 16.35 46.26 15.89
CA THR A 363 17.53 45.38 15.87
C THR A 363 18.50 45.70 16.98
N GLU A 364 18.78 44.74 17.86
CA GLU A 364 19.67 44.94 19.02
C GLU A 364 21.14 44.96 18.62
N THR A 365 21.59 44.11 17.70
CA THR A 365 23.00 44.10 17.28
C THR A 365 23.17 43.94 15.77
N TRP A 366 23.79 44.95 15.13
CA TRP A 366 24.14 44.92 13.71
C TRP A 366 25.66 44.85 13.50
N ARG A 367 26.17 43.79 12.86
CA ARG A 367 27.61 43.61 12.61
C ARG A 367 27.92 43.24 11.16
N ARG A 368 28.45 44.23 10.42
CA ARG A 368 28.90 44.15 9.01
C ARG A 368 27.74 43.83 8.06
N GLY A 369 27.31 44.81 7.27
CA GLY A 369 26.18 44.74 6.36
C GLY A 369 25.65 46.15 6.13
N ASP A 370 25.08 46.41 4.96
CA ASP A 370 24.56 47.70 4.54
C ASP A 370 23.03 47.73 4.61
N MET A 371 22.48 48.93 4.84
CA MET A 371 21.04 49.14 4.90
C MET A 371 20.66 50.42 4.15
N GLU A 372 19.85 50.29 3.10
CA GLU A 372 19.57 51.42 2.21
C GLU A 372 18.45 52.34 2.72
N THR A 373 17.37 51.78 3.29
CA THR A 373 16.24 52.59 3.78
C THR A 373 15.64 52.08 5.09
N TRP A 374 15.63 52.94 6.11
CA TRP A 374 15.03 52.69 7.43
C TRP A 374 13.83 53.61 7.70
N ARG A 375 12.66 53.04 8.05
CA ARG A 375 11.47 53.83 8.41
C ARG A 375 10.77 53.28 9.66
N ARG A 376 11.01 53.97 10.78
CA ARG A 376 10.48 53.74 12.15
C ARG A 376 10.97 52.41 12.77
N GLY A 377 11.84 52.53 13.78
CA GLY A 377 12.46 51.47 14.57
C GLY A 377 13.79 51.98 15.18
N ASP A 378 14.37 51.24 16.12
CA ASP A 378 15.64 51.53 16.81
C ASP A 378 16.74 50.51 16.42
N VAL A 379 18.01 50.98 16.35
CA VAL A 379 19.19 50.13 16.07
C VAL A 379 20.33 50.52 17.00
N GLU A 380 20.87 49.57 17.77
CA GLU A 380 22.11 49.78 18.52
C GLU A 380 23.34 49.38 17.67
N PRO A 381 24.24 50.33 17.35
CA PRO A 381 25.47 50.00 16.61
C PRO A 381 26.42 49.18 17.50
N GLY A 382 26.71 47.94 17.11
CA GLY A 382 27.66 47.08 17.80
C GLY A 382 29.11 47.50 17.54
N GLN A 383 29.92 47.61 18.60
CA GLN A 383 31.38 47.84 18.52
C GLN A 383 32.14 46.71 17.80
#